data_AF-A0A8T4VH20-F1
#
_entry.id   AF-A0A8T4VH20-F1
#
_cell.length_a   1.000
_cell.length_b   1.000
_cell.length_c   1.000
_cell.angle_alpha   90.00
_cell.angle_beta   90.00
_cell.angle_gamma   90.00
#
_symmetry.space_group_name_H-M   'P 1'
#
loop_
_entity.id
_entity.type
_entity.pdbx_description
1 polymer ?
#
loop_
_entity_poly.entity_id
_entity_poly.type
_entity_poly.pdbx_seq_one_letter_code
_entity_poly.pdbx_strand_id
1 'polypeptide(L)' 'MPEDLQERMKKHSEIRWSEVVRKSIANRIDMLEAMDKIAKKSKLTKKDVDEISRKIKKETFEELNKK' A
#
# COMPACT_ATOMS: atom_id res chain seq x y z
N MET A 1 10.09 -13.11 -16.09
CA MET A 1 9.87 -11.70 -16.51
C MET A 1 9.14 -11.75 -17.83
N PRO A 2 8.14 -10.88 -18.07
CA PRO A 2 7.59 -10.71 -19.40
C PRO A 2 8.73 -10.42 -20.40
N GLU A 3 8.78 -11.14 -21.52
CA GLU A 3 9.88 -11.05 -22.48
C GLU A 3 10.02 -9.62 -23.04
N ASP A 4 8.89 -8.94 -23.24
CA ASP A 4 8.80 -7.55 -23.68
C ASP A 4 9.50 -6.56 -22.74
N LEU A 5 9.41 -6.79 -21.42
CA LEU A 5 10.08 -5.94 -20.44
C LEU A 5 11.59 -6.13 -20.49
N GLN A 6 12.06 -7.37 -20.66
CA GLN A 6 13.49 -7.67 -20.74
C GLN A 6 14.11 -7.08 -22.01
N GLU A 7 13.41 -7.12 -23.15
CA GLU A 7 13.85 -6.46 -24.38
C GLU A 7 13.96 -4.94 -24.22
N ARG A 8 12.97 -4.31 -23.57
CA ARG A 8 13.00 -2.86 -23.29
C ARG A 8 14.14 -2.50 -22.35
N MET A 9 14.42 -3.31 -21.33
CA MET A 9 15.56 -3.10 -20.43
C MET A 9 16.90 -3.26 -21.15
N LYS A 10 17.03 -4.25 -22.05
CA LYS A 10 18.23 -4.44 -22.88
C LYS A 10 18.53 -3.25 -23.79
N LYS A 11 17.50 -2.56 -24.30
CA LYS A 11 17.65 -1.32 -25.08
C LYS A 11 18.28 -0.19 -24.28
N HIS A 12 18.17 -0.24 -22.95
CA HIS A 12 18.73 0.72 -22.00
C HIS A 12 19.85 0.06 -21.17
N SER A 13 20.89 -0.41 -21.87
CA SER A 13 22.03 -1.14 -21.27
C SER A 13 22.92 -0.28 -20.35
N GLU A 14 22.82 1.04 -20.47
CA GLU A 14 23.48 2.03 -19.61
C GLU A 14 22.98 1.99 -18.16
N ILE A 15 21.80 1.40 -17.92
CA ILE A 15 21.20 1.28 -16.59
C ILE A 15 21.60 -0.06 -15.96
N ARG A 16 22.12 -0.01 -14.73
CA ARG A 16 22.38 -1.20 -13.90
C ARG A 16 21.08 -1.76 -13.32
N TRP A 17 20.29 -2.41 -14.17
CA TRP A 17 18.95 -2.90 -13.83
C TRP A 17 18.90 -3.84 -12.61
N SER A 18 19.94 -4.66 -12.40
CA SER A 18 20.03 -5.52 -11.21
C SER A 18 20.07 -4.73 -9.90
N GLU A 19 20.69 -3.55 -9.92
CA GLU A 19 20.76 -2.64 -8.77
C GLU A 19 19.41 -1.94 -8.55
N VAL A 20 18.76 -1.51 -9.63
CA VAL A 20 17.41 -0.90 -9.58
C VAL A 20 16.43 -1.87 -8.93
N VAL A 21 16.39 -3.12 -9.42
CA VAL A 21 15.50 -4.15 -8.88
C VAL A 21 15.81 -4.43 -7.41
N ARG A 22 17.10 -4.58 -7.05
CA ARG A 22 17.49 -4.83 -5.65
C ARG A 22 17.02 -3.70 -4.73
N LYS A 23 17.20 -2.44 -5.13
CA LYS A 23 16.75 -1.27 -4.37
C LYS A 23 15.23 -1.22 -4.25
N SER A 24 14.50 -1.46 -5.33
CA SER A 24 13.03 -1.48 -5.30
C SER A 24 12.47 -2.55 -4.38
N ILE A 25 13.07 -3.76 -4.39
CA ILE A 25 12.67 -4.84 -3.49
C ILE A 25 12.98 -4.49 -2.04
N ALA A 26 14.21 -4.01 -1.76
CA ALA A 26 14.60 -3.61 -0.40
C ALA A 26 13.63 -2.56 0.17
N ASN A 27 13.37 -1.49 -0.57
CA ASN A 27 12.42 -0.44 -0.15
C ASN A 27 11.01 -0.99 0.10
N ARG A 28 10.56 -1.97 -0.70
CA ARG A 28 9.24 -2.58 -0.52
C ARG A 28 9.19 -3.43 0.75
N ILE A 29 10.26 -4.17 1.05
CA ILE A 29 10.38 -4.95 2.28
C ILE A 29 10.39 -4.01 3.49
N ASP A 30 11.19 -2.94 3.48
CA ASP A 30 11.25 -1.96 4.57
C ASP A 30 9.87 -1.34 4.85
N MET A 31 9.12 -1.01 3.80
CA MET A 31 7.75 -0.52 3.91
C MET A 31 6.82 -1.56 4.57
N LEU A 32 6.88 -2.82 4.12
CA LEU A 32 6.07 -3.89 4.68
C LEU A 32 6.39 -4.14 6.16
N GLU A 33 7.67 -4.17 6.52
CA GLU A 33 8.08 -4.30 7.93
C GLU A 33 7.62 -3.14 8.80
N ALA A 34 7.65 -1.91 8.26
CA ALA A 34 7.12 -0.74 8.96
C ALA A 34 5.60 -0.85 9.17
N MET A 35 4.86 -1.27 8.14
CA MET A 35 3.42 -1.52 8.23
C MET A 35 3.11 -2.60 9.27
N ASP A 36 3.85 -3.70 9.28
CA ASP A 36 3.69 -4.77 10.26
C ASP A 36 4.01 -4.30 11.68
N LYS A 37 5.04 -3.48 11.87
CA LYS A 37 5.35 -2.88 13.19
C LYS A 37 4.23 -1.96 13.69
N ILE A 38 3.63 -1.18 12.81
CA ILE A 38 2.49 -0.31 13.13
C ILE A 38 1.27 -1.16 13.46
N ALA A 39 0.94 -2.13 12.60
CA ALA A 39 -0.20 -3.02 12.77
C ALA A 39 -0.08 -3.91 14.00
N LYS A 40 1.13 -4.38 14.36
CA LYS A 40 1.37 -5.21 15.55
C LYS A 40 1.04 -4.50 16.86
N LYS A 41 1.13 -3.16 16.92
CA LYS A 41 0.69 -2.37 18.08
C LYS A 41 -0.80 -2.04 18.04
N SER A 42 -1.45 -2.25 16.90
CA SER A 42 -2.88 -2.01 16.73
C SER A 42 -3.69 -3.09 17.45
N LYS A 43 -4.57 -2.67 18.35
CA LYS A 43 -5.62 -3.53 18.91
C LYS A 43 -6.91 -3.46 18.09
N LEU A 44 -6.89 -2.75 16.96
CA LEU A 44 -8.05 -2.52 16.11
C LEU A 44 -8.54 -3.85 15.55
N THR A 45 -9.74 -4.25 15.96
CA THR A 45 -10.40 -5.45 15.47
C THR A 45 -11.31 -5.10 14.29
N LYS A 46 -11.73 -6.13 13.54
CA LYS A 46 -12.72 -5.97 12.47
C LYS A 46 -14.03 -5.34 12.98
N LYS A 47 -14.43 -5.66 14.21
CA LYS A 47 -15.62 -5.08 14.86
C LYS A 47 -15.48 -3.57 15.06
N ASP A 48 -14.29 -3.12 15.43
CA ASP A 48 -13.99 -1.68 15.61
C ASP A 48 -14.06 -0.94 14.27
N VAL A 49 -13.53 -1.54 13.20
CA VAL A 49 -13.63 -1.00 11.83
C VAL A 49 -15.09 -0.87 11.39
N ASP A 50 -15.91 -1.89 11.65
CA ASP A 50 -17.34 -1.89 11.29
C ASP A 50 -18.15 -0.88 12.11
N GLU A 51 -17.78 -0.66 13.38
CA GLU A 51 -18.40 0.38 14.22
C GLU A 51 -18.04 1.79 13.74
N ILE A 52 -16.76 2.05 13.46
CA ILE A 52 -16.29 3.33 12.89
C ILE A 52 -16.98 3.61 11.55
N SER A 53 -17.03 2.62 10.67
CA SER A 53 -17.69 2.75 9.36
C SER A 53 -19.17 3.10 9.48
N ARG A 54 -19.87 2.52 10.47
CA ARG A 54 -21.27 2.85 10.74
C ARG A 54 -21.44 4.26 11.30
N LYS A 55 -20.58 4.70 12.23
CA LYS A 55 -20.61 6.07 12.78
C LYS A 55 -20.40 7.11 11.70
N ILE A 56 -19.37 6.94 10.86
CA ILE A 56 -19.08 7.85 9.74
C ILE A 56 -20.29 7.95 8.82
N LYS A 57 -20.84 6.81 8.34
CA LYS A 57 -22.01 6.80 7.45
C LYS A 57 -23.23 7.50 8.07
N LYS A 58 -23.45 7.30 9.38
CA LYS A 58 -24.56 7.94 10.08
C LYS A 58 -24.37 9.46 10.14
N GLU A 59 -23.20 9.95 10.51
CA GLU A 59 -22.90 11.38 10.53
C GLU A 59 -23.00 12.02 9.14
N THR A 60 -22.44 11.36 8.11
CA THR A 60 -22.54 11.88 6.73
C THR A 60 -23.99 11.93 6.26
N PHE A 61 -24.79 10.92 6.61
CA PHE A 61 -26.22 10.89 6.27
C PHE A 61 -27.02 11.96 7.01
N GLU A 62 -26.71 12.21 8.28
CA GLU A 62 -27.34 13.28 9.08
C GLU A 62 -26.97 14.69 8.57
N GLU A 63 -25.73 14.91 8.13
CA GLU A 63 -25.34 16.18 7.49
C GLU A 63 -26.04 16.40 6.15
N LEU A 64 -26.17 15.35 5.32
CA LEU A 64 -26.82 15.45 4.01
C LEU A 64 -28.33 15.73 4.11
N ASN A 65 -29.00 15.23 5.16
CA ASN A 65 -30.44 15.44 5.37
C ASN A 65 -30.78 16.68 6.22
N LYS A 66 -29.78 17.45 6.66
CA LYS A 66 -29.97 18.75 7.33
C LYS A 66 -30.14 19.92 6.34
N LYS A 67 -30.09 19.67 5.03
CA LYS A 67 -30.38 20.63 3.95
C LYS A 67 -31.81 20.45 3.44
#